data_AF-A0A967L570-F1
#
_entry.id   AF-A0A967L570-F1
#
_cell.length_a   1.000
_cell.length_b   1.000
_cell.length_c   1.000
_cell.angle_alpha   90.00
_cell.angle_beta   90.00
_cell.angle_gamma   90.00
#
_symmetry.space_group_name_H-M   'P 1'
#
loop_
_entity.id
_entity.type
_entity.pdbx_description
1 polymer ?
#
loop_
_entity_poly.entity_id
_entity_poly.type
_entity_poly.pdbx_seq_one_letter_code
_entity_poly.pdbx_strand_id
1 'polypeptide(L)'
;NNLYRNDSAPEGTLRFVDVAPGLNGQDQASGMSVSWGDANRDGRMDLYVGNMFSSAGRRIATQGAFSAGSPEDVRRALLRFARGNTLLLNRGDRFEDVSEPSGVTMGRWAWSSSFADLNNDGWEDLVVANGYLTTGDTGDL
;
A
#
# COMPACT_ATOMS: atom_id res chain seq x y z
N ASN A 1 5.40 4.87 -5.89
CA ASN A 1 6.08 5.65 -4.82
C ASN A 1 7.59 5.55 -4.97
N ASN A 2 8.34 6.43 -4.29
CA ASN A 2 9.81 6.39 -4.21
C ASN A 2 10.23 6.24 -2.74
N LEU A 3 11.37 5.63 -2.47
CA LEU A 3 11.94 5.51 -1.13
C LEU A 3 13.39 5.98 -1.19
N TYR A 4 13.66 7.17 -0.67
CA TYR A 4 14.99 7.75 -0.70
C TYR A 4 15.79 7.42 0.55
N ARG A 5 16.93 6.74 0.41
CA ARG A 5 17.93 6.60 1.47
C ARG A 5 18.89 7.78 1.41
N ASN A 6 19.16 8.40 2.55
CA ASN A 6 20.17 9.45 2.66
C ASN A 6 21.55 8.83 2.93
N ASP A 7 22.39 8.78 1.89
CA ASP A 7 23.76 8.25 1.92
C ASP A 7 24.78 9.37 2.25
N SER A 8 24.38 10.33 3.10
CA SER A 8 25.18 11.52 3.41
C SER A 8 26.63 11.21 3.80
N ALA A 9 27.56 12.03 3.32
CA ALA A 9 29.00 11.88 3.49
C ALA A 9 29.56 12.60 4.75
N PRO A 10 30.81 12.34 5.18
CA PRO A 10 31.38 12.90 6.41
C PRO A 10 31.40 14.43 6.52
N GLU A 11 31.36 15.17 5.40
CA GLU A 11 31.30 16.64 5.42
C GLU A 11 29.86 17.21 5.50
N GLY A 12 28.86 16.38 5.78
CA GLY A 12 27.47 16.81 5.95
C GLY A 12 26.71 17.07 4.65
N THR A 13 27.25 16.65 3.50
CA THR A 13 26.54 16.76 2.21
C THR A 13 25.43 15.71 2.12
N LEU A 14 24.19 16.16 1.90
CA LEU A 14 23.04 15.28 1.68
C LEU A 14 23.11 14.60 0.32
N ARG A 15 22.87 13.29 0.28
CA ARG A 15 22.76 12.52 -0.97
C ARG A 15 21.62 11.53 -0.85
N PHE A 16 20.53 11.79 -1.57
CA PHE A 16 19.39 10.89 -1.62
C PHE A 16 19.50 9.93 -2.80
N VAL A 17 19.32 8.64 -2.54
CA VAL A 17 19.30 7.57 -3.55
C VAL A 17 17.95 6.87 -3.47
N ASP A 18 17.22 6.79 -4.59
CA ASP A 18 15.99 5.99 -4.63
C ASP A 18 16.35 4.51 -4.55
N VAL A 19 15.98 3.88 -3.45
CA VAL A 19 16.22 2.46 -3.18
C VAL A 19 14.97 1.61 -3.35
N ALA A 20 13.80 2.21 -3.62
CA ALA A 20 12.55 1.45 -3.79
C ALA A 20 12.64 0.34 -4.86
N PRO A 21 13.25 0.56 -6.06
CA PRO A 21 13.37 -0.50 -7.06
C PRO A 21 14.19 -1.70 -6.58
N GLY A 22 15.31 -1.45 -5.89
CA GLY A 22 16.21 -2.50 -5.41
C GLY A 22 15.64 -3.29 -4.22
N LEU A 23 14.71 -2.70 -3.48
CA LEU A 23 14.09 -3.32 -2.29
C LEU A 23 12.72 -3.92 -2.58
N ASN A 24 12.22 -3.92 -3.82
CA ASN A 24 10.82 -4.26 -4.13
C ASN A 24 9.80 -3.41 -3.34
N GLY A 25 10.16 -2.16 -3.01
CA GLY A 25 9.33 -1.21 -2.27
C GLY A 25 8.42 -0.35 -3.15
N GLN A 26 8.34 -0.68 -4.44
CA GLN A 26 7.53 0.05 -5.41
C GLN A 26 6.08 -0.44 -5.40
N ASP A 27 5.19 0.50 -5.13
CA ASP A 27 3.75 0.39 -5.27
C ASP A 27 3.31 1.17 -6.53
N GLN A 28 2.78 0.43 -7.50
CA GLN A 28 2.19 0.95 -8.73
C GLN A 28 0.69 1.16 -8.55
N ALA A 29 0.33 2.20 -7.80
CA ALA A 29 -1.03 2.64 -7.58
C ALA A 29 -1.08 4.16 -7.31
N SER A 30 -2.28 4.69 -7.10
CA SER A 30 -2.50 6.09 -6.77
C SER A 30 -2.25 6.35 -5.27
N GLY A 31 -0.98 6.41 -4.88
CA GLY A 31 -0.55 6.63 -3.49
C GLY A 31 -0.94 8.01 -2.96
N MET A 32 -1.60 8.03 -1.79
CA MET A 32 -2.12 9.22 -1.11
C MET A 32 -1.52 9.41 0.29
N SER A 33 -1.04 8.33 0.92
CA SER A 33 -0.38 8.39 2.21
C SER A 33 0.60 7.26 2.41
N VAL A 34 1.50 7.43 3.37
CA VAL A 34 2.47 6.42 3.79
C VAL A 34 2.61 6.44 5.31
N SER A 35 2.66 5.27 5.93
CA SER A 35 2.92 5.11 7.36
C SER A 35 3.86 3.93 7.60
N TRP A 36 4.67 4.04 8.66
CA TRP A 36 5.62 3.02 9.09
C TRP A 36 5.14 2.42 10.42
N GLY A 37 5.27 1.10 10.57
CA GLY A 37 4.97 0.35 11.79
C GLY A 37 5.68 -1.02 11.75
N ASP A 38 5.84 -1.69 12.88
CA ASP A 38 6.32 -3.07 12.98
C ASP A 38 5.12 -4.01 13.11
N ALA A 39 4.48 -4.31 11.98
CA ALA A 39 3.18 -4.96 11.93
C ALA A 39 3.22 -6.43 12.37
N ASN A 40 4.41 -7.03 12.42
CA ASN A 40 4.61 -8.43 12.80
C ASN A 40 5.52 -8.61 14.04
N ARG A 41 5.97 -7.51 14.65
CA ARG A 41 6.90 -7.46 15.80
C ARG A 41 8.24 -8.17 15.57
N ASP A 42 8.77 -8.09 14.36
CA ASP A 42 10.08 -8.67 14.02
C ASP A 42 11.26 -7.71 14.21
N GLY A 43 10.98 -6.49 14.68
CA GLY A 43 11.94 -5.42 14.92
C GLY A 43 12.34 -4.66 13.67
N ARG A 44 11.71 -4.93 12.52
CA ARG A 44 11.89 -4.18 11.27
C ARG A 44 10.65 -3.35 10.98
N MET A 45 10.87 -2.11 10.58
CA MET A 45 9.76 -1.24 10.15
C MET A 45 9.23 -1.71 8.80
N ASP A 46 7.93 -1.98 8.76
CA ASP A 46 7.10 -2.27 7.61
C ASP A 46 6.47 -0.98 7.07
N LEU A 47 5.99 -1.04 5.82
CA LEU A 47 5.42 0.10 5.13
C LEU A 47 3.96 -0.13 4.76
N TYR A 48 3.08 0.77 5.17
CA TYR A 48 1.73 0.84 4.64
C TYR A 48 1.60 2.02 3.68
N VAL A 49 1.07 1.76 2.49
CA VAL A 49 0.80 2.75 1.46
C VAL A 49 -0.71 2.83 1.24
N GLY A 50 -1.27 3.99 1.61
CA GLY A 50 -2.67 4.30 1.30
C GLY A 50 -2.81 4.68 -0.16
N ASN A 51 -3.73 4.04 -0.87
CA ASN A 51 -4.02 4.19 -2.29
C ASN A 51 -5.51 4.48 -2.53
N MET A 52 -5.84 4.77 -3.79
CA MET A 52 -7.23 4.78 -4.24
C MET A 52 -7.75 3.35 -4.43
N PHE A 53 -8.99 3.11 -4.00
CA PHE A 53 -9.72 1.87 -4.23
C PHE A 53 -10.85 2.10 -5.24
N SER A 54 -11.12 1.12 -6.10
CA SER A 54 -12.24 1.18 -7.02
C SER A 54 -12.93 -0.18 -7.16
N SER A 55 -14.12 -0.33 -6.54
CA SER A 55 -14.94 -1.54 -6.69
C SER A 55 -15.39 -1.73 -8.14
N ALA A 56 -15.81 -0.66 -8.81
CA ALA A 56 -16.13 -0.66 -10.24
C ALA A 56 -14.92 -1.04 -11.10
N GLY A 57 -13.74 -0.46 -10.83
CA GLY A 57 -12.50 -0.78 -11.53
C GLY A 57 -12.12 -2.25 -11.39
N ARG A 58 -12.21 -2.80 -10.16
CA ARG A 58 -11.95 -4.21 -9.88
C ARG A 58 -12.95 -5.13 -10.59
N ARG A 59 -14.23 -4.77 -10.59
CA ARG A 59 -15.31 -5.52 -11.28
C ARG A 59 -15.15 -5.49 -12.81
N ILE A 60 -14.69 -4.38 -13.37
CA ILE A 60 -14.50 -4.24 -14.82
C ILE A 60 -13.21 -4.94 -15.26
N ALA A 61 -12.10 -4.74 -14.53
CA ALA A 61 -10.79 -5.31 -14.85
C ALA A 61 -10.74 -6.85 -14.75
N THR A 62 -11.69 -7.47 -14.06
CA THR A 62 -11.84 -8.94 -13.97
C THR A 62 -12.68 -9.54 -15.10
N GLN A 63 -13.41 -8.73 -15.87
CA GLN A 63 -14.21 -9.22 -16.99
C GLN A 63 -13.31 -9.55 -18.18
N GLY A 64 -13.40 -10.78 -18.70
CA GLY A 64 -12.59 -11.21 -19.84
C GLY A 64 -12.81 -10.42 -21.13
N ALA A 65 -13.95 -9.74 -21.27
CA ALA A 65 -14.24 -8.85 -22.39
C ALA A 65 -13.52 -7.49 -22.28
N PHE A 66 -13.22 -7.05 -21.05
CA PHE A 66 -12.50 -5.80 -20.81
C PHE A 66 -11.01 -6.01 -21.09
N SER A 67 -10.42 -5.18 -21.94
CA SER A 67 -9.02 -5.31 -22.35
C SER A 67 -8.68 -6.66 -23.01
N ALA A 68 -9.63 -7.31 -23.70
CA ALA A 68 -9.46 -8.66 -24.27
C ALA A 68 -8.28 -8.83 -25.25
N GLY A 69 -7.77 -7.73 -25.83
CA GLY A 69 -6.58 -7.72 -26.69
C GLY A 69 -5.33 -7.14 -26.03
N SER A 70 -5.39 -6.80 -24.74
CA SER A 70 -4.26 -6.22 -24.02
C SER A 70 -3.30 -7.29 -23.52
N PRO A 71 -1.98 -6.99 -23.49
CA PRO A 71 -1.00 -7.80 -22.81
C PRO A 71 -1.36 -8.08 -21.33
N GLU A 72 -0.95 -9.23 -20.81
CA GLU A 72 -1.30 -9.67 -19.45
C GLU A 72 -0.75 -8.74 -18.36
N ASP A 73 0.44 -8.17 -18.56
CA ASP A 73 1.05 -7.18 -17.67
C ASP A 73 0.20 -5.91 -17.56
N VAL A 74 -0.41 -5.45 -18.66
CA VAL A 74 -1.35 -4.33 -18.63
C VAL A 74 -2.58 -4.67 -17.80
N ARG A 75 -3.14 -5.87 -17.99
CA ARG A 75 -4.29 -6.34 -17.20
C ARG A 75 -3.96 -6.43 -15.71
N ARG A 76 -2.79 -6.96 -15.37
CA ARG A 76 -2.27 -7.03 -14.00
C ARG A 76 -2.07 -5.64 -13.39
N ALA A 77 -1.56 -4.68 -14.16
CA ALA A 77 -1.43 -3.30 -13.71
C ALA A 77 -2.80 -2.67 -13.41
N LEU A 78 -3.80 -2.85 -14.28
CA LEU A 78 -5.16 -2.34 -14.04
C LEU A 78 -5.82 -2.95 -12.79
N LEU A 79 -5.67 -4.25 -12.59
CA LEU A 79 -6.12 -4.93 -11.38
C LEU A 79 -5.40 -4.38 -10.14
N ARG A 80 -4.10 -4.11 -10.26
CA ARG A 80 -3.29 -3.54 -9.17
C ARG A 80 -3.73 -2.13 -8.80
N PHE A 81 -4.01 -1.28 -9.80
CA PHE A 81 -4.54 0.06 -9.60
C PHE A 81 -5.91 0.07 -8.89
N ALA A 82 -6.76 -0.92 -9.17
CA ALA A 82 -8.08 -1.02 -8.54
C ALA A 82 -8.07 -1.70 -7.17
N ARG A 83 -6.98 -2.38 -6.78
CA ARG A 83 -6.90 -3.20 -5.57
C ARG A 83 -7.08 -2.40 -4.28
N GLY A 84 -6.62 -1.15 -4.25
CA GLY A 84 -6.56 -0.34 -3.04
C GLY A 84 -5.20 -0.41 -2.36
N ASN A 85 -5.21 -0.38 -1.03
CA ASN A 85 -4.03 -0.12 -0.21
C ASN A 85 -3.02 -1.28 -0.19
N THR A 86 -1.83 -0.98 0.31
CA THR A 86 -0.70 -1.92 0.31
C THR A 86 -0.03 -1.98 1.67
N LEU A 87 0.20 -3.19 2.17
CA LEU A 87 1.12 -3.45 3.28
C LEU A 87 2.31 -4.24 2.75
N LEU A 88 3.49 -3.65 2.94
CA LEU A 88 4.78 -4.18 2.54
C LEU A 88 5.56 -4.56 3.81
N LEU A 89 5.72 -5.87 4.05
CA LEU A 89 6.55 -6.35 5.15
C LEU A 89 8.02 -6.29 4.81
N ASN A 90 8.83 -5.81 5.73
CA ASN A 90 10.27 -5.73 5.61
C ASN A 90 10.92 -7.08 5.98
N ARG A 91 11.48 -7.77 4.99
CA ARG A 91 12.19 -9.04 5.20
C ARG A 91 13.69 -8.88 5.47
N GLY A 92 14.14 -7.63 5.62
CA GLY A 92 15.53 -7.26 5.89
C GLY A 92 16.29 -6.83 4.63
N ASP A 93 16.19 -7.61 3.55
CA ASP A 93 16.82 -7.32 2.26
C ASP A 93 15.85 -6.71 1.23
N ARG A 94 14.55 -6.95 1.40
CA ARG A 94 13.48 -6.50 0.50
C ARG A 94 12.14 -6.39 1.23
N PHE A 95 11.19 -5.77 0.55
CA PHE A 95 9.79 -5.74 0.91
C PHE A 95 8.99 -6.86 0.25
N GLU A 96 8.03 -7.40 0.98
CA GLU A 96 7.05 -8.38 0.51
C GLU A 96 5.64 -7.79 0.62
N ASP A 97 4.88 -7.81 -0.48
CA ASP A 97 3.46 -7.41 -0.47
C ASP A 97 2.61 -8.51 0.16
N VAL A 98 2.07 -8.22 1.35
CA VAL A 98 1.17 -9.12 2.10
C VAL A 98 -0.26 -8.60 2.16
N SER A 99 -0.63 -7.65 1.30
CA SER A 99 -1.85 -6.86 1.45
C SER A 99 -3.13 -7.69 1.37
N GLU A 100 -3.16 -8.67 0.47
CA GLU A 100 -4.32 -9.55 0.29
C GLU A 100 -4.51 -10.51 1.48
N PRO A 101 -3.50 -11.29 1.92
CA PRO A 101 -3.66 -12.17 3.07
C PRO A 101 -3.86 -11.42 4.40
N SER A 102 -3.41 -10.17 4.53
CA SER A 102 -3.63 -9.35 5.73
C SER A 102 -4.98 -8.63 5.76
N GLY A 103 -5.73 -8.62 4.65
CA GLY A 103 -7.05 -7.97 4.57
C GLY A 103 -7.04 -6.44 4.48
N VAL A 104 -5.85 -5.81 4.45
CA VAL A 104 -5.71 -4.34 4.49
C VAL A 104 -5.99 -3.66 3.15
N THR A 105 -6.17 -4.42 2.06
CA THR A 105 -6.56 -3.87 0.75
C THR A 105 -7.89 -3.09 0.82
N MET A 106 -8.78 -3.46 1.76
CA MET A 106 -10.08 -2.84 1.99
C MET A 106 -10.04 -1.61 2.92
N GLY A 107 -8.93 -0.87 2.99
CA GLY A 107 -8.95 0.48 3.58
C GLY A 107 -9.55 1.56 2.65
N ARG A 108 -10.23 1.13 1.57
CA ARG A 108 -10.97 1.94 0.60
C ARG A 108 -10.11 3.04 -0.04
N TRP A 109 -10.74 4.14 -0.49
CA TRP A 109 -10.03 5.30 -1.01
C TRP A 109 -9.38 6.06 0.15
N ALA A 110 -8.13 5.71 0.45
CA ALA A 110 -7.38 6.27 1.56
C ALA A 110 -6.89 7.70 1.25
N TRP A 111 -6.95 8.55 2.27
CA TRP A 111 -6.39 9.91 2.29
C TRP A 111 -5.24 10.03 3.28
N SER A 112 -5.29 9.26 4.38
CA SER A 112 -4.24 9.21 5.40
C SER A 112 -4.23 7.84 6.08
N SER A 113 -3.09 7.47 6.65
CA SER A 113 -2.92 6.26 7.44
C SER A 113 -1.96 6.47 8.60
N SER A 114 -2.14 5.73 9.69
CA SER A 114 -1.23 5.71 10.84
C SER A 114 -1.29 4.37 11.55
N PHE A 115 -0.15 3.91 12.04
CA PHE A 115 -0.06 2.85 13.03
C PHE A 115 -0.16 3.43 14.44
N ALA A 116 -0.86 2.74 15.34
CA ALA A 116 -0.96 3.04 16.77
C ALA A 116 -1.54 1.83 17.53
N ASP A 117 -1.05 1.54 18.73
CA ASP A 117 -1.71 0.56 19.62
C ASP A 117 -2.91 1.24 20.30
N LEU A 118 -4.13 1.00 19.79
CA LEU A 118 -5.35 1.67 20.25
C LEU A 118 -6.06 0.88 21.35
N ASN A 119 -5.87 -0.44 21.37
CA ASN A 119 -6.54 -1.33 22.32
C ASN A 119 -5.64 -1.73 23.51
N ASN A 120 -4.37 -1.29 23.52
CA ASN A 120 -3.33 -1.58 24.50
C ASN A 120 -2.98 -3.08 24.63
N ASP A 121 -3.03 -3.85 23.54
CA ASP A 121 -2.55 -5.24 23.50
C ASP A 121 -1.07 -5.36 23.06
N GLY A 122 -0.45 -4.21 22.81
CA GLY A 122 0.93 -4.04 22.36
C GLY A 122 1.12 -4.24 20.86
N TRP A 123 0.09 -4.61 20.10
CA TRP A 123 0.14 -4.71 18.64
C TRP A 123 -0.29 -3.38 18.06
N GLU A 124 0.42 -2.93 17.03
CA GLU A 124 0.03 -1.71 16.35
C GLU A 124 -1.23 -1.97 15.51
N ASP A 125 -2.30 -1.23 15.79
CA ASP A 125 -3.47 -1.14 14.95
C ASP A 125 -3.20 -0.17 13.79
N LEU A 126 -3.92 -0.37 12.68
CA LEU A 126 -3.84 0.50 11.51
C LEU A 126 -5.13 1.31 11.36
N VAL A 127 -5.01 2.64 11.46
CA VAL A 127 -6.09 3.58 11.19
C VAL A 127 -5.95 4.15 9.79
N VAL A 128 -7.03 4.13 9.01
CA VAL A 128 -7.05 4.66 7.64
C VAL A 128 -8.21 5.65 7.47
N ALA A 129 -7.87 6.92 7.30
CA ALA A 129 -8.85 7.93 6.91
C ALA A 129 -9.19 7.72 5.43
N ASN A 130 -10.47 7.48 5.12
CA ASN A 130 -10.92 7.21 3.76
C ASN A 130 -12.14 8.05 3.37
N GLY A 131 -12.35 8.22 2.07
CA GLY A 131 -13.37 9.11 1.51
C GLY A 131 -14.79 8.53 1.39
N TYR A 132 -15.08 7.38 2.01
CA TYR A 132 -16.40 6.75 1.91
C TYR A 132 -17.34 7.26 3.00
N LEU A 133 -18.63 7.36 2.67
CA LEU A 133 -19.67 7.67 3.64
C LEU A 133 -19.82 6.52 4.64
N THR A 134 -19.81 6.85 5.93
CA THR A 134 -20.16 5.92 7.00
C THR A 134 -21.68 5.85 7.11
N THR A 135 -22.32 5.07 6.23
CA THR A 135 -23.76 4.77 6.29
C THR A 135 -24.00 3.31 6.70
N GLY A 136 -25.21 3.02 7.19
CA GLY A 136 -25.62 1.64 7.51
C GLY A 136 -25.97 0.79 6.29
N ASP A 137 -26.18 1.41 5.11
CA ASP A 137 -26.33 0.69 3.84
C ASP A 137 -24.94 0.47 3.23
N THR A 138 -24.61 -0.80 2.97
CA THR A 138 -23.34 -1.24 2.39
C THR A 138 -23.50 -1.68 0.93
N GLY A 139 -24.67 -1.50 0.32
CA GLY A 139 -24.99 -1.99 -1.03
C GLY A 139 -24.33 -1.19 -2.17
N ASP A 140 -23.72 -0.05 -1.87
CA ASP A 140 -22.94 0.79 -2.79
C ASP A 140 -21.42 0.53 -2.74
N LEU A 141 -20.99 -0.42 -1.90
CA LEU A 141 -19.59 -0.88 -1.77
C LEU A 141 -19.22 -1.88 -2.88
#